data_AF-A0A4P5T3F7-F1
#
_entry.id   AF-A0A4P5T3F7-F1
#
_cell.length_a   1.000
_cell.length_b   1.000
_cell.length_c   1.000
_cell.angle_alpha   90.00
_cell.angle_beta   90.00
_cell.angle_gamma   90.00
#
_symmetry.space_group_name_H-M   'P 1'
#
loop_
_entity.id
_entity.type
_entity.pdbx_description
1 polymer ?
#
loop_
_entity_poly.entity_id
_entity_poly.type
_entity_poly.pdbx_seq_one_letter_code
_entity_poly.pdbx_strand_id
1 'polypeptide(L)'
;MMSAYSSITVIHERQKMDTTPDRMELRRRLAETIAWCRLHASIDNPQDCLRTPSLRPSNLRTEPNEWGYFEYDWGTLEKQRAVVSALAEKRAALLREANTYSAVIPPDLAGGRLLIASPEDSLWCGASRIESLDFIGDSDILPWDTWVMYLQVTRPLEHGRTHTLSCILCWIPPEFIELVKKGMEVDPVGCFSWATEYKSTNYNAPLLQQLKTAGLLR
;
A
#
# COMPACT_ATOMS: atom_id res chain seq x y z
N MET A 1 26.06 -58.56 10.72
CA MET A 1 24.83 -57.96 11.25
C MET A 1 24.38 -56.89 10.29
N MET A 2 23.23 -57.11 9.65
CA MET A 2 22.71 -56.33 8.53
C MET A 2 22.02 -55.03 9.00
N SER A 3 22.30 -53.99 8.23
CA SER A 3 21.59 -52.72 8.02
C SER A 3 20.05 -52.80 8.10
N ALA A 4 19.40 -51.75 8.64
CA ALA A 4 18.23 -51.15 8.00
C ALA A 4 17.87 -49.72 8.51
N TYR A 5 17.98 -48.75 7.60
CA TYR A 5 17.00 -47.69 7.22
C TYR A 5 16.25 -46.94 8.34
N SER A 6 16.61 -45.69 8.69
CA SER A 6 16.40 -44.42 7.98
C SER A 6 14.94 -44.19 7.52
N SER A 7 14.19 -43.41 8.30
CA SER A 7 12.93 -42.80 7.88
C SER A 7 13.14 -41.28 7.78
N ILE A 8 13.32 -40.81 6.56
CA ILE A 8 13.32 -39.39 6.21
C ILE A 8 11.86 -38.95 6.13
N THR A 9 11.42 -38.13 7.08
CA THR A 9 10.15 -37.43 7.00
C THR A 9 10.27 -36.35 5.93
N VAL A 10 9.72 -36.61 4.75
CA VAL A 10 9.55 -35.62 3.68
C VAL A 10 8.44 -34.65 4.12
N ILE A 11 8.84 -33.54 4.72
CA ILE A 11 7.96 -32.39 4.94
C ILE A 11 7.52 -31.91 3.55
N HIS A 12 6.23 -32.05 3.25
CA HIS A 12 5.64 -31.51 2.03
C HIS A 12 5.88 -30.01 1.98
N GLU A 13 6.77 -29.61 1.09
CA GLU A 13 6.95 -28.24 0.64
C GLU A 13 5.62 -27.80 0.00
N ARG A 14 4.78 -27.10 0.77
CA ARG A 14 3.59 -26.42 0.23
C ARG A 14 4.09 -25.57 -0.92
N GLN A 15 3.64 -25.87 -2.14
CA GLN A 15 3.80 -24.99 -3.29
C GLN A 15 3.36 -23.58 -2.84
N LYS A 16 4.32 -22.67 -2.67
CA LYS A 16 4.05 -21.25 -2.52
C LYS A 16 3.42 -20.82 -3.83
N MET A 17 2.10 -20.77 -3.87
CA MET A 17 1.34 -20.12 -4.92
C MET A 17 2.00 -18.75 -5.13
N ASP A 18 2.49 -18.49 -6.34
CA ASP A 18 3.10 -17.21 -6.67
C ASP A 18 2.01 -16.14 -6.58
N THR A 19 1.91 -15.50 -5.41
CA THR A 19 0.92 -14.44 -5.16
C THR A 19 1.34 -13.11 -5.76
N THR A 20 2.32 -13.09 -6.66
CA THR A 20 2.75 -11.88 -7.35
C THR A 20 1.60 -11.40 -8.23
N PRO A 21 1.03 -10.22 -7.95
CA PRO A 21 -0.08 -9.67 -8.72
C PRO A 21 0.34 -9.45 -10.18
N ASP A 22 -0.61 -9.65 -11.10
CA ASP A 22 -0.39 -9.46 -12.52
C ASP A 22 0.12 -8.04 -12.81
N ARG A 23 1.23 -7.95 -13.55
CA ARG A 23 1.85 -6.70 -13.97
C ARG A 23 0.86 -5.81 -14.74
N MET A 24 -0.04 -6.40 -15.52
CA MET A 24 -1.05 -5.65 -16.27
C MET A 24 -2.07 -5.02 -15.32
N GLU A 25 -2.49 -5.76 -14.30
CA GLU A 25 -3.41 -5.30 -13.28
C GLU A 25 -2.83 -4.14 -12.46
N LEU A 26 -1.57 -4.27 -12.02
CA LEU A 26 -0.85 -3.18 -11.36
C LEU A 26 -0.83 -1.91 -12.20
N ARG A 27 -0.49 -2.02 -13.49
CA ARG A 27 -0.38 -0.86 -14.37
C ARG A 27 -1.73 -0.16 -14.54
N ARG A 28 -2.79 -0.94 -14.73
CA ARG A 28 -4.16 -0.45 -14.83
C ARG A 28 -4.56 0.29 -13.56
N ARG A 29 -4.45 -0.35 -12.38
CA ARG A 29 -4.81 0.26 -11.10
C ARG A 29 -4.02 1.53 -10.82
N LEU A 30 -2.74 1.56 -11.16
CA LEU A 30 -1.91 2.75 -10.99
C LEU A 30 -2.37 3.90 -11.89
N ALA A 31 -2.66 3.64 -13.17
CA ALA A 31 -3.20 4.65 -14.08
C ALA A 31 -4.54 5.22 -13.58
N GLU A 32 -5.45 4.35 -13.11
CA GLU A 32 -6.74 4.74 -12.53
C GLU A 32 -6.58 5.55 -11.24
N THR A 33 -5.64 5.15 -10.37
CA THR A 33 -5.32 5.89 -9.13
C THR A 33 -4.86 7.31 -9.46
N ILE A 34 -3.94 7.45 -10.42
CA ILE A 34 -3.43 8.76 -10.85
C ILE A 34 -4.55 9.61 -11.45
N ALA A 35 -5.36 9.03 -12.34
CA ALA A 35 -6.47 9.75 -12.97
C ALA A 35 -7.48 10.23 -11.92
N TRP A 36 -7.83 9.38 -10.96
CA TRP A 36 -8.76 9.71 -9.88
C TRP A 36 -8.23 10.81 -8.97
N CYS A 37 -7.04 10.62 -8.40
CA CYS A 37 -6.48 11.55 -7.44
C CYS A 37 -6.24 12.93 -8.06
N ARG A 38 -5.84 13.02 -9.34
CA ARG A 38 -5.68 14.33 -10.02
C ARG A 38 -6.98 15.13 -10.16
N LEU A 39 -8.14 14.48 -10.11
CA LEU A 39 -9.44 15.16 -10.16
C LEU A 39 -9.90 15.66 -8.78
N HIS A 40 -9.40 15.06 -7.71
CA HIS A 40 -9.91 15.27 -6.35
C HIS A 40 -8.91 15.94 -5.42
N ALA A 41 -7.61 15.83 -5.71
CA ALA A 41 -6.55 16.38 -4.88
C ALA A 41 -6.67 17.90 -4.72
N SER A 42 -6.59 18.35 -3.48
CA SER A 42 -6.61 19.75 -3.11
C SER A 42 -5.69 19.97 -1.91
N ILE A 43 -4.57 20.67 -2.13
CA ILE A 43 -3.60 20.97 -1.06
C ILE A 43 -4.17 21.91 0.01
N ASP A 44 -5.24 22.64 -0.30
CA ASP A 44 -5.97 23.47 0.65
C ASP A 44 -6.88 22.66 1.59
N ASN A 45 -7.11 21.37 1.27
CA ASN A 45 -7.88 20.45 2.11
C ASN A 45 -7.24 19.04 2.12
N PRO A 46 -6.03 18.90 2.68
CA PRO A 46 -5.29 17.62 2.72
C PRO A 46 -6.05 16.51 3.47
N GLN A 47 -6.88 16.89 4.45
CA GLN A 47 -7.64 15.97 5.27
C GLN A 47 -8.70 15.19 4.48
N ASP A 48 -9.49 15.85 3.63
CA ASP A 48 -10.67 15.20 3.06
C ASP A 48 -10.60 14.97 1.55
N CYS A 49 -9.73 15.69 0.84
CA CYS A 49 -9.75 15.72 -0.63
C CYS A 49 -9.52 14.35 -1.31
N LEU A 50 -8.84 13.41 -0.64
CA LEU A 50 -8.56 12.06 -1.15
C LEU A 50 -9.16 10.95 -0.28
N ARG A 51 -10.23 11.28 0.45
CA ARG A 51 -11.02 10.35 1.27
C ARG A 51 -12.46 10.30 0.76
N THR A 52 -12.62 10.10 -0.55
CA THR A 52 -13.94 10.18 -1.19
C THR A 52 -14.88 9.15 -0.55
N PRO A 53 -16.09 9.56 -0.09
CA PRO A 53 -17.03 8.65 0.58
C PRO A 53 -17.41 7.42 -0.26
N SER A 54 -17.50 7.55 -1.58
CA SER A 54 -17.83 6.43 -2.48
C SER A 54 -16.72 5.38 -2.60
N LEU A 55 -15.51 5.70 -2.16
CA LEU A 55 -14.35 4.79 -2.10
C LEU A 55 -14.00 4.38 -0.68
N ARG A 56 -14.85 4.70 0.32
CA ARG A 56 -14.60 4.33 1.72
C ARG A 56 -14.38 2.80 1.85
N PRO A 57 -13.24 2.35 2.40
CA PRO A 57 -12.97 0.93 2.60
C PRO A 57 -14.01 0.27 3.50
N SER A 58 -14.47 -0.92 3.13
CA SER A 58 -15.51 -1.65 3.89
C SER A 58 -15.03 -2.18 5.25
N ASN A 59 -13.72 -2.22 5.47
CA ASN A 59 -13.13 -2.60 6.75
C ASN A 59 -12.88 -1.40 7.68
N LEU A 60 -13.13 -0.17 7.25
CA LEU A 60 -13.12 0.99 8.13
C LEU A 60 -14.42 1.02 8.93
N ARG A 61 -14.34 0.95 10.26
CA ARG A 61 -15.52 0.98 11.14
C ARG A 61 -16.39 2.20 10.84
N THR A 62 -17.71 2.03 10.95
CA THR A 62 -18.68 3.11 10.74
C THR A 62 -18.80 4.02 11.95
N GLU A 63 -18.55 3.47 13.14
CA GLU A 63 -18.56 4.19 14.40
C GLU A 63 -17.13 4.35 14.91
N PRO A 64 -16.79 5.49 15.53
CA PRO A 64 -15.52 5.66 16.21
C PRO A 64 -15.42 4.73 17.43
N ASN A 65 -14.19 4.46 17.87
CA ASN A 65 -13.91 3.81 19.15
C ASN A 65 -14.19 4.78 20.32
N GLU A 66 -13.94 4.33 21.56
CA GLU A 66 -14.16 5.13 22.78
C GLU A 66 -13.35 6.44 22.83
N TRP A 67 -12.33 6.57 21.99
CA TRP A 67 -11.45 7.73 21.88
C TRP A 67 -11.80 8.64 20.70
N GLY A 68 -12.84 8.32 19.92
CA GLY A 68 -13.26 9.12 18.77
C GLY A 68 -12.56 8.73 17.44
N TYR A 69 -11.73 7.69 17.42
CA TYR A 69 -10.98 7.27 16.24
C TYR A 69 -11.70 6.19 15.43
N PHE A 70 -11.64 6.29 14.10
CA PHE A 70 -12.11 5.23 13.21
C PHE A 70 -11.01 4.19 12.98
N GLU A 71 -11.28 2.95 13.36
CA GLU A 71 -10.32 1.85 13.22
C GLU A 71 -10.59 1.01 11.98
N TYR A 72 -9.52 0.42 11.44
CA TYR A 72 -9.60 -0.57 10.37
C TYR A 72 -9.59 -1.98 10.97
N ASP A 73 -10.52 -2.83 10.53
CA ASP A 73 -10.41 -4.27 10.73
C ASP A 73 -9.39 -4.84 9.71
N TRP A 74 -8.14 -4.98 10.15
CA TRP A 74 -7.06 -5.54 9.34
C TRP A 74 -7.17 -7.06 9.13
N GLY A 75 -8.05 -7.76 9.86
CA GLY A 75 -8.47 -9.13 9.58
C GLY A 75 -7.36 -10.08 9.07
N THR A 76 -7.59 -10.73 7.93
CA THR A 76 -6.60 -11.59 7.26
C THR A 76 -6.05 -10.91 6.01
N LEU A 77 -4.88 -11.33 5.54
CA LEU A 77 -4.29 -10.89 4.26
C LEU A 77 -5.30 -10.96 3.10
N GLU A 78 -6.07 -12.05 3.03
CA GLU A 78 -7.08 -12.23 1.97
C GLU A 78 -8.18 -11.19 2.06
N LYS A 79 -8.67 -10.90 3.27
CA LYS A 79 -9.66 -9.83 3.49
C LYS A 79 -9.11 -8.46 3.09
N GLN A 80 -7.87 -8.14 3.45
CA GLN A 80 -7.28 -6.85 3.08
C GLN A 80 -7.06 -6.70 1.58
N ARG A 81 -6.59 -7.77 0.91
CA ARG A 81 -6.50 -7.81 -0.55
C ARG A 81 -7.86 -7.62 -1.21
N ALA A 82 -8.91 -8.23 -0.66
CA ALA A 82 -10.27 -8.08 -1.16
C ALA A 82 -10.79 -6.64 -0.99
N VAL A 83 -10.54 -6.00 0.15
CA VAL A 83 -10.89 -4.59 0.40
C VAL A 83 -10.22 -3.67 -0.62
N VAL A 84 -8.89 -3.73 -0.76
CA VAL A 84 -8.18 -2.84 -1.69
C VAL A 84 -8.56 -3.13 -3.15
N SER A 85 -8.85 -4.38 -3.49
CA SER A 85 -9.33 -4.72 -4.83
C SER A 85 -10.74 -4.19 -5.08
N ALA A 86 -11.67 -4.32 -4.13
CA ALA A 86 -13.00 -3.75 -4.24
C ALA A 86 -12.97 -2.23 -4.40
N LEU A 87 -12.09 -1.54 -3.65
CA LEU A 87 -11.85 -0.11 -3.80
C LEU A 87 -11.35 0.23 -5.21
N ALA A 88 -10.34 -0.49 -5.71
CA ALA A 88 -9.81 -0.27 -7.05
C ALA A 88 -10.86 -0.48 -8.15
N GLU A 89 -11.67 -1.53 -8.05
CA GLU A 89 -12.77 -1.79 -9.00
C GLU A 89 -13.85 -0.70 -8.93
N LYS A 90 -14.21 -0.25 -7.71
CA LYS A 90 -15.17 0.85 -7.53
C LYS A 90 -14.67 2.14 -8.17
N ARG A 91 -13.40 2.49 -7.97
CA ARG A 91 -12.74 3.64 -8.62
C ARG A 91 -12.76 3.51 -10.14
N ALA A 92 -12.41 2.35 -10.68
CA ALA A 92 -12.44 2.11 -12.12
C ALA A 92 -13.85 2.30 -12.71
N ALA A 93 -14.90 1.83 -12.02
CA ALA A 93 -16.29 2.02 -12.42
C ALA A 93 -16.68 3.50 -12.43
N LEU A 94 -16.34 4.26 -11.39
CA LEU A 94 -16.64 5.69 -11.29
C LEU A 94 -15.91 6.51 -12.39
N LEU A 95 -14.66 6.17 -12.70
CA LEU A 95 -13.93 6.80 -13.81
C LEU A 95 -14.56 6.51 -15.18
N ARG A 96 -15.09 5.30 -15.39
CA ARG A 96 -15.81 4.94 -16.63
C ARG A 96 -17.13 5.70 -16.74
N GLU A 97 -17.88 5.78 -15.65
CA GLU A 97 -19.13 6.54 -15.58
C GLU A 97 -18.91 8.03 -15.88
N ALA A 98 -17.83 8.61 -15.36
CA ALA A 98 -17.44 10.00 -15.61
C ALA A 98 -16.76 10.23 -16.97
N ASN A 99 -16.54 9.19 -17.78
CA ASN A 99 -15.80 9.23 -19.05
C ASN A 99 -14.37 9.80 -18.91
N THR A 100 -13.71 9.55 -17.77
CA THR A 100 -12.32 9.96 -17.46
C THR A 100 -11.37 8.77 -17.27
N TYR A 101 -11.85 7.56 -17.56
CA TYR A 101 -11.07 6.33 -17.47
C TYR A 101 -9.82 6.35 -18.35
N SER A 102 -8.67 5.99 -17.77
CA SER A 102 -7.41 5.77 -18.49
C SER A 102 -6.72 4.52 -17.96
N ALA A 103 -6.32 3.62 -18.87
CA ALA A 103 -5.44 2.49 -18.56
C ALA A 103 -3.95 2.82 -18.82
N VAL A 104 -3.64 4.06 -19.21
CA VAL A 104 -2.28 4.49 -19.54
C VAL A 104 -1.70 5.26 -18.36
N ILE A 105 -0.59 4.75 -17.83
CA ILE A 105 0.18 5.45 -16.80
C ILE A 105 0.84 6.67 -17.45
N PRO A 106 0.62 7.90 -16.94
CA PRO A 106 1.29 9.07 -17.46
C PRO A 106 2.81 9.01 -17.24
N PRO A 107 3.61 9.70 -18.07
CA PRO A 107 5.04 9.83 -17.85
C PRO A 107 5.34 10.32 -16.43
N ASP A 108 6.46 9.83 -15.87
CA ASP A 108 6.95 10.24 -14.55
C ASP A 108 5.89 10.16 -13.43
N LEU A 109 4.94 9.21 -13.55
CA LEU A 109 3.82 9.05 -12.62
C LEU A 109 3.03 10.35 -12.39
N ALA A 110 2.96 11.23 -13.41
CA ALA A 110 2.40 12.57 -13.31
C ALA A 110 3.01 13.44 -12.18
N GLY A 111 4.31 13.25 -11.89
CA GLY A 111 5.05 13.95 -10.84
C GLY A 111 4.85 13.37 -9.43
N GLY A 112 3.94 12.41 -9.26
CA GLY A 112 3.72 11.74 -7.97
C GLY A 112 4.78 10.68 -7.67
N ARG A 113 4.70 10.09 -6.46
CA ARG A 113 5.63 9.03 -6.02
C ARG A 113 4.88 7.84 -5.43
N LEU A 114 5.46 6.65 -5.55
CA LEU A 114 4.94 5.45 -4.92
C LEU A 114 5.45 5.33 -3.47
N LEU A 115 4.54 5.14 -2.53
CA LEU A 115 4.83 4.90 -1.13
C LEU A 115 4.35 3.49 -0.73
N ILE A 116 5.11 2.81 0.10
CA ILE A 116 4.72 1.59 0.79
C ILE A 116 4.37 1.98 2.21
N ALA A 117 3.15 1.68 2.64
CA ALA A 117 2.69 1.87 4.01
C ALA A 117 2.43 0.51 4.66
N SER A 118 2.84 0.35 5.91
CA SER A 118 2.62 -0.84 6.75
C SER A 118 1.82 -0.47 7.99
N PRO A 119 0.48 -0.32 7.87
CA PRO A 119 -0.40 0.06 8.98
C PRO A 119 -0.24 -0.75 10.26
N GLU A 120 0.09 -2.05 10.12
CA GLU A 120 0.25 -2.99 11.24
C GLU A 120 1.50 -2.70 12.08
N ASP A 121 2.49 -1.99 11.52
CA ASP A 121 3.74 -1.62 12.21
C ASP A 121 3.64 -0.25 12.91
N SER A 122 2.53 0.49 12.75
CA SER A 122 2.35 1.83 13.33
C SER A 122 2.17 1.80 14.86
N LEU A 123 2.61 2.87 15.52
CA LEU A 123 2.38 3.11 16.96
C LEU A 123 1.12 3.94 17.26
N TRP A 124 0.41 4.41 16.22
CA TRP A 124 -0.79 5.27 16.35
C TRP A 124 -0.61 6.44 17.32
N CYS A 125 0.57 7.06 17.32
CA CYS A 125 0.88 8.16 18.24
C CYS A 125 0.34 9.53 17.77
N GLY A 126 -0.22 9.60 16.55
CA GLY A 126 -0.80 10.81 15.96
C GLY A 126 0.21 11.85 15.48
N ALA A 127 1.52 11.63 15.63
CA ALA A 127 2.54 12.59 15.22
C ALA A 127 2.51 12.83 13.70
N SER A 128 2.47 11.77 12.89
CA SER A 128 2.43 11.87 11.43
C SER A 128 1.18 12.58 10.93
N ARG A 129 0.06 12.47 11.65
CA ARG A 129 -1.17 13.22 11.36
C ARG A 129 -0.95 14.73 11.49
N ILE A 130 -0.38 15.18 12.61
CA ILE A 130 -0.15 16.61 12.87
C ILE A 130 0.80 17.19 11.81
N GLU A 131 1.93 16.53 11.56
CA GLU A 131 2.97 17.04 10.66
C GLU A 131 2.57 17.00 9.18
N SER A 132 1.64 16.10 8.81
CA SER A 132 1.11 16.00 7.45
C SER A 132 -0.20 16.78 7.23
N LEU A 133 -0.63 17.60 8.20
CA LEU A 133 -1.90 18.33 8.15
C LEU A 133 -3.09 17.41 7.87
N ASP A 134 -3.19 16.30 8.61
CA ASP A 134 -4.23 15.28 8.47
C ASP A 134 -4.25 14.54 7.11
N PHE A 135 -3.26 14.76 6.24
CA PHE A 135 -3.13 13.94 5.03
C PHE A 135 -2.90 12.48 5.41
N ILE A 136 -2.00 12.21 6.35
CA ILE A 136 -1.90 10.92 7.04
C ILE A 136 -2.90 10.94 8.21
N GLY A 137 -3.75 9.92 8.32
CA GLY A 137 -4.78 9.84 9.36
C GLY A 137 -4.27 9.37 10.71
N ASP A 138 -5.16 9.32 11.71
CA ASP A 138 -4.86 8.95 13.10
C ASP A 138 -4.14 7.62 13.29
N SER A 139 -4.46 6.63 12.45
CA SER A 139 -3.84 5.30 12.50
C SER A 139 -2.66 5.14 11.54
N ASP A 140 -1.99 6.24 11.19
CA ASP A 140 -0.92 6.29 10.17
C ASP A 140 -1.37 5.74 8.81
N ILE A 141 -2.63 6.05 8.46
CA ILE A 141 -3.26 5.58 7.23
C ILE A 141 -3.36 6.71 6.21
N LEU A 142 -2.76 6.47 5.05
CA LEU A 142 -2.90 7.35 3.90
C LEU A 142 -4.35 7.39 3.37
N PRO A 143 -4.76 8.49 2.70
CA PRO A 143 -6.09 8.59 2.13
C PRO A 143 -6.38 7.42 1.18
N TRP A 144 -7.55 6.79 1.32
CA TRP A 144 -7.84 5.54 0.63
C TRP A 144 -7.97 5.67 -0.89
N ASP A 145 -8.20 6.89 -1.41
CA ASP A 145 -8.19 7.13 -2.84
C ASP A 145 -6.79 6.91 -3.46
N THR A 146 -5.73 7.00 -2.65
CA THR A 146 -4.34 6.78 -3.07
C THR A 146 -3.96 5.31 -3.17
N TRP A 147 -4.78 4.39 -2.64
CA TRP A 147 -4.43 2.97 -2.54
C TRP A 147 -4.44 2.31 -3.93
N VAL A 148 -3.32 1.67 -4.28
CA VAL A 148 -3.16 0.95 -5.56
C VAL A 148 -3.40 -0.54 -5.35
N MET A 149 -2.80 -1.12 -4.31
CA MET A 149 -2.83 -2.56 -4.05
C MET A 149 -2.39 -2.91 -2.62
N TYR A 150 -2.82 -4.09 -2.17
CA TYR A 150 -2.30 -4.72 -0.95
C TYR A 150 -1.31 -5.83 -1.32
N LEU A 151 -0.13 -5.81 -0.71
CA LEU A 151 0.99 -6.70 -1.02
C LEU A 151 1.67 -7.19 0.25
N GLN A 152 2.47 -8.24 0.14
CA GLN A 152 3.36 -8.65 1.22
C GLN A 152 4.80 -8.33 0.83
N VAL A 153 5.56 -7.76 1.75
CA VAL A 153 6.98 -7.53 1.56
C VAL A 153 7.79 -8.29 2.60
N THR A 154 8.68 -9.16 2.14
CA THR A 154 9.63 -9.83 3.02
C THR A 154 10.91 -9.02 3.13
N ARG A 155 11.25 -8.62 4.36
CA ARG A 155 12.50 -7.97 4.72
C ARG A 155 13.45 -8.90 5.43
N PRO A 156 14.75 -8.82 5.18
CA PRO A 156 15.72 -9.56 5.96
C PRO A 156 15.89 -8.84 7.29
N LEU A 157 16.04 -9.62 8.33
CA LEU A 157 16.47 -9.17 9.64
C LEU A 157 17.90 -9.62 9.87
N GLU A 158 18.51 -9.13 10.94
CA GLU A 158 19.79 -9.63 11.40
C GLU A 158 19.76 -11.14 11.64
N HIS A 159 20.93 -11.78 11.50
CA HIS A 159 21.13 -13.21 11.74
C HIS A 159 20.35 -14.12 10.76
N GLY A 160 20.10 -13.65 9.53
CA GLY A 160 19.47 -14.45 8.47
C GLY A 160 17.97 -14.70 8.69
N ARG A 161 17.34 -14.04 9.66
CA ARG A 161 15.88 -14.07 9.84
C ARG A 161 15.21 -13.22 8.76
N THR A 162 13.93 -13.45 8.54
CA THR A 162 13.11 -12.60 7.68
C THR A 162 11.84 -12.20 8.39
N HIS A 163 11.31 -11.03 8.07
CA HIS A 163 10.02 -10.53 8.54
C HIS A 163 9.18 -10.19 7.32
N THR A 164 7.98 -10.77 7.23
CA THR A 164 7.04 -10.45 6.15
C THR A 164 6.02 -9.47 6.66
N LEU A 165 5.98 -8.30 6.04
CA LEU A 165 5.07 -7.22 6.33
C LEU A 165 3.90 -7.25 5.36
N SER A 166 2.71 -6.94 5.86
CA SER A 166 1.55 -6.64 5.03
C SER A 166 1.53 -5.14 4.74
N CYS A 167 1.53 -4.77 3.46
CA CYS A 167 1.69 -3.38 3.07
C CYS A 167 0.64 -2.96 2.05
N ILE A 168 0.34 -1.66 2.05
CA ILE A 168 -0.42 -0.97 1.01
C ILE A 168 0.57 -0.22 0.13
N LEU A 169 0.53 -0.44 -1.18
CA LEU A 169 1.17 0.45 -2.14
C LEU A 169 0.22 1.59 -2.44
N CYS A 170 0.68 2.82 -2.25
CA CYS A 170 -0.05 4.03 -2.50
C CYS A 170 0.66 4.88 -3.57
N TRP A 171 -0.11 5.63 -4.37
CA TRP A 171 0.41 6.71 -5.20
C TRP A 171 0.12 8.05 -4.54
N ILE A 172 1.18 8.77 -4.18
CA ILE A 172 1.12 10.09 -3.55
C ILE A 172 1.18 11.16 -4.64
N PRO A 173 0.14 12.00 -4.79
CA PRO A 173 0.19 13.12 -5.73
C PRO A 173 1.32 14.11 -5.40
N PRO A 174 1.89 14.80 -6.40
CA PRO A 174 3.06 15.65 -6.22
C PRO A 174 2.88 16.71 -5.13
N GLU A 175 1.70 17.33 -5.06
CA GLU A 175 1.34 18.36 -4.09
C GLU A 175 1.39 17.89 -2.63
N PHE A 176 1.27 16.59 -2.36
CA PHE A 176 1.30 16.02 -1.00
C PHE A 176 2.64 15.39 -0.62
N ILE A 177 3.62 15.35 -1.52
CA ILE A 177 4.92 14.69 -1.25
C ILE A 177 5.60 15.30 -0.02
N GLU A 178 5.62 16.62 0.10
CA GLU A 178 6.27 17.29 1.25
C GLU A 178 5.51 17.08 2.56
N LEU A 179 4.16 17.00 2.53
CA LEU A 179 3.38 16.65 3.73
C LEU A 179 3.63 15.21 4.17
N VAL A 180 3.68 14.27 3.23
CA VAL A 180 4.02 12.88 3.52
C VAL A 180 5.43 12.79 4.09
N LYS A 181 6.43 13.47 3.50
CA LYS A 181 7.80 13.48 4.04
C LYS A 181 7.85 13.95 5.49
N LYS A 182 7.20 15.07 5.83
CA LYS A 182 7.14 15.56 7.22
C LYS A 182 6.50 14.54 8.16
N GLY A 183 5.41 13.90 7.73
CA GLY A 183 4.78 12.83 8.49
C GLY A 183 5.69 11.60 8.68
N MET A 184 6.50 11.26 7.68
CA MET A 184 7.50 10.19 7.77
C MET A 184 8.66 10.52 8.70
N GLU A 185 9.08 11.79 8.78
CA GLU A 185 10.19 12.23 9.64
C GLU A 185 9.89 12.06 11.14
N VAL A 186 8.61 12.07 11.51
CA VAL A 186 8.16 11.87 12.90
C VAL A 186 7.65 10.46 13.18
N ASP A 187 7.77 9.54 12.22
CA ASP A 187 7.43 8.12 12.39
C ASP A 187 8.62 7.34 12.99
N PRO A 188 8.57 6.98 14.29
CA PRO A 188 9.69 6.31 14.95
C PRO A 188 9.87 4.85 14.54
N VAL A 189 8.87 4.23 13.91
CA VAL A 189 8.84 2.81 13.55
C VAL A 189 9.06 2.55 12.07
N GLY A 190 9.01 3.60 11.25
CA GLY A 190 9.27 3.51 9.81
C GLY A 190 8.22 2.67 9.08
N CYS A 191 6.96 2.84 9.45
CA CYS A 191 5.80 2.21 8.80
C CYS A 191 5.56 2.75 7.37
N PHE A 192 6.25 3.83 6.98
CA PHE A 192 6.25 4.38 5.62
C PHE A 192 7.62 4.29 4.94
N SER A 193 7.64 3.98 3.65
CA SER A 193 8.85 4.04 2.85
C SER A 193 8.55 4.37 1.39
N TRP A 194 9.33 5.28 0.79
CA TRP A 194 9.27 5.49 -0.65
C TRP A 194 9.71 4.21 -1.37
N ALA A 195 8.93 3.78 -2.36
CA ALA A 195 9.22 2.54 -3.09
C ALA A 195 10.58 2.56 -3.80
N THR A 196 11.12 3.74 -4.11
CA THR A 196 12.46 3.96 -4.67
C THR A 196 13.59 3.72 -3.66
N GLU A 197 13.33 3.98 -2.38
CA GLU A 197 14.30 3.84 -1.28
C GLU A 197 14.29 2.42 -0.70
N TYR A 198 13.29 1.63 -1.10
CA TYR A 198 13.17 0.23 -0.77
C TYR A 198 14.27 -0.59 -1.49
N LYS A 199 15.45 -0.67 -0.86
CA LYS A 199 16.65 -1.27 -1.46
C LYS A 199 16.42 -2.73 -1.88
N SER A 200 16.39 -2.99 -3.18
CA SER A 200 16.20 -4.33 -3.77
C SER A 200 17.21 -5.39 -3.31
N THR A 201 18.35 -5.00 -2.74
CA THR A 201 19.40 -5.92 -2.29
C THR A 201 19.07 -6.66 -1.01
N ASN A 202 18.13 -6.13 -0.22
CA ASN A 202 17.77 -6.72 1.07
C ASN A 202 16.40 -7.41 0.97
N TYR A 203 15.49 -6.92 0.15
CA TYR A 203 14.09 -7.35 0.20
C TYR A 203 13.71 -8.21 -1.02
N ASN A 204 13.11 -9.37 -0.75
CA ASN A 204 12.43 -10.15 -1.78
C ASN A 204 11.05 -9.55 -2.02
N ALA A 205 11.00 -8.50 -2.84
CA ALA A 205 9.75 -7.93 -3.34
C ALA A 205 9.73 -8.06 -4.88
N PRO A 206 9.33 -9.21 -5.44
CA PRO A 206 9.23 -9.41 -6.89
C PRO A 206 8.49 -8.26 -7.58
N LEU A 207 7.45 -7.74 -6.92
CA LEU A 207 6.67 -6.60 -7.38
C LEU A 207 7.46 -5.28 -7.48
N LEU A 208 8.32 -4.94 -6.50
CA LEU A 208 9.14 -3.73 -6.57
C LEU A 208 10.20 -3.85 -7.66
N GLN A 209 10.75 -5.05 -7.83
CA GLN A 209 11.65 -5.34 -8.94
C GLN A 209 10.92 -5.21 -10.29
N GLN A 210 9.67 -5.68 -10.39
CA GLN A 210 8.83 -5.49 -11.58
C GLN A 210 8.54 -4.01 -11.86
N LEU A 211 8.24 -3.22 -10.83
CA LEU A 211 8.03 -1.76 -10.97
C LEU A 211 9.31 -1.07 -11.47
N LYS A 212 10.47 -1.44 -10.92
CA LYS A 212 11.78 -0.94 -11.36
C LYS A 212 12.07 -1.32 -12.81
N THR A 213 11.91 -2.60 -13.17
CA THR A 213 12.10 -3.10 -14.54
C THR A 213 11.09 -2.49 -15.52
N ALA A 214 9.90 -2.10 -15.05
CA ALA A 214 8.92 -1.36 -15.84
C ALA A 214 9.22 0.14 -15.97
N GLY A 215 10.31 0.65 -15.37
CA GLY A 215 10.70 2.05 -15.38
C GLY A 215 9.79 2.97 -14.55
N LEU A 216 9.02 2.39 -13.61
CA LEU A 216 8.09 3.10 -12.72
C LEU A 216 8.72 3.53 -11.39
N LEU A 217 9.90 3.00 -11.07
CA LEU A 217 10.75 3.45 -9.95
C LEU A 217 12.07 3.93 -10.57
N ARG A 218 12.32 5.24 -10.52
CA ARG A 218 13.55 5.87 -11.02
C ARG A 218 14.35 6.43 -9.86
#